data_AF-A0A6B2LM32-F1
#
_entry.id   AF-A0A6B2LM32-F1
#
_cell.length_a   1.000
_cell.length_b   1.000
_cell.length_c   1.000
_cell.angle_alpha   90.00
_cell.angle_beta   90.00
_cell.angle_gamma   90.00
#
_symmetry.space_group_name_H-M   'P 1'
#
loop_
_entity.id
_entity.type
_entity.pdbx_description
1 polymer ?
#
loop_
_entity_poly.entity_id
_entity_poly.type
_entity_poly.pdbx_seq_one_letter_code
_entity_poly.pdbx_strand_id
1 'polypeptide(L)'
;MACRCKYFKTMFTSGFKESNAETLKLSDISAHIWEEMLRYIYNDQMNVDQVNWQELLMAGFKYNIPGVVDQVGKFLVEQMNWENVVEVYKICLEFPSMDYLLDKVKYVVGYYHPLVVQTQAFKKLEKEKQDVLNLMKVPGNWDYPKVVKKENCNLQ
;
A
#
# COMPACT_ATOMS: atom_id res chain seq x y z
N MET A 1 -22.84 7.78 5.79
CA MET A 1 -21.55 7.91 6.50
C MET A 1 -21.50 7.18 7.84
N ALA A 2 -22.19 7.62 8.90
CA ALA A 2 -22.12 7.00 10.24
C ALA A 2 -22.59 5.52 10.30
N CYS A 3 -23.49 5.11 9.40
CA CYS A 3 -23.91 3.71 9.31
C CYS A 3 -22.86 2.78 8.71
N ARG A 4 -21.88 3.32 7.96
CA ARG A 4 -20.92 2.56 7.14
C ARG A 4 -19.46 2.75 7.58
N CYS A 5 -19.18 3.75 8.41
CA CYS A 5 -17.84 3.99 8.97
C CYS A 5 -17.91 4.09 10.50
N LYS A 6 -17.23 3.15 11.18
CA LYS A 6 -17.21 3.07 12.64
C LYS A 6 -16.54 4.29 13.27
N TYR A 7 -15.50 4.84 12.64
CA TYR A 7 -14.84 6.05 13.11
C TYR A 7 -15.82 7.22 13.19
N PHE A 8 -16.53 7.53 12.10
CA PHE A 8 -17.51 8.62 12.08
C PHE A 8 -18.71 8.33 12.97
N LYS A 9 -19.13 7.07 13.09
CA LYS A 9 -20.16 6.69 14.06
C LYS A 9 -19.74 7.10 15.47
N THR A 10 -18.55 6.66 15.91
CA THR A 10 -18.03 6.97 17.23
C THR A 10 -17.87 8.48 17.41
N MET A 11 -17.29 9.18 16.42
CA MET A 11 -17.12 10.63 16.45
C MET A 11 -18.45 11.35 16.70
N PHE A 12 -19.48 11.04 15.91
CA PHE A 12 -20.78 11.69 16.03
C PHE A 12 -21.59 11.25 17.25
N THR A 13 -21.29 10.11 17.87
CA THR A 13 -22.00 9.64 19.08
C THR A 13 -21.21 9.79 20.38
N SER A 14 -20.00 10.38 20.32
CA SER A 14 -19.07 10.46 21.46
C SER A 14 -19.43 11.51 22.52
N GLY A 15 -20.37 12.42 22.23
CA GLY A 15 -20.74 13.52 23.13
C GLY A 15 -19.69 14.65 23.22
N PHE A 16 -18.61 14.59 22.43
CA PHE A 16 -17.64 15.69 22.30
C PHE A 16 -18.16 16.81 21.40
N LYS A 17 -17.46 17.95 21.31
CA LYS A 17 -17.89 19.11 20.49
C LYS A 17 -18.24 18.73 19.05
N GLU A 18 -17.56 17.73 18.49
CA GLU A 18 -17.79 17.26 17.12
C GLU A 18 -19.12 16.51 16.94
N SER A 19 -19.75 16.00 18.02
CA SER A 19 -21.05 15.34 17.93
C SER A 19 -22.20 16.30 17.61
N ASN A 20 -22.02 17.58 17.93
CA ASN A 20 -23.03 18.64 17.70
C ASN A 20 -22.61 19.63 16.60
N ALA A 21 -21.52 19.35 15.88
CA ALA A 21 -21.02 20.22 14.83
C ALA A 21 -21.73 19.93 13.49
N GLU A 22 -22.29 20.96 12.85
CA GLU A 22 -22.90 20.83 11.51
C GLU A 22 -21.86 20.62 10.41
N THR A 23 -20.62 21.04 10.62
CA THR A 23 -19.52 20.89 9.66
C THR A 23 -18.28 20.30 10.33
N LEU A 24 -17.71 19.28 9.69
CA LEU A 24 -16.46 18.64 10.11
C LEU A 24 -15.30 19.10 9.24
N LYS A 25 -14.23 19.61 9.86
CA LYS A 25 -12.99 20.00 9.16
C LYS A 25 -11.93 18.92 9.35
N LEU A 26 -11.49 18.32 8.25
CA LEU A 26 -10.37 17.39 8.19
C LEU A 26 -9.17 18.11 7.56
N SER A 27 -8.11 18.35 8.32
CA SER A 27 -6.91 19.09 7.86
C SER A 27 -5.73 18.20 7.48
N ASP A 28 -5.91 16.91 7.64
CA ASP A 28 -4.90 15.84 7.65
C ASP A 28 -5.05 14.88 6.47
N ILE A 29 -5.95 15.20 5.54
CA ILE A 29 -6.24 14.43 4.34
C ILE A 29 -6.46 15.40 3.18
N SER A 30 -5.93 15.07 2.00
CA SER A 30 -6.21 15.86 0.81
C SER A 30 -7.67 15.69 0.34
N ALA A 31 -8.20 16.73 -0.29
CA ALA A 31 -9.58 16.71 -0.78
C ALA A 31 -9.84 15.55 -1.76
N HIS A 32 -8.85 15.20 -2.59
CA HIS A 32 -8.96 14.11 -3.56
C HIS A 32 -9.10 12.74 -2.88
N ILE A 33 -8.27 12.44 -1.89
CA ILE A 33 -8.31 11.15 -1.17
C ILE A 33 -9.60 11.04 -0.37
N TRP A 34 -10.04 12.15 0.24
CA TRP A 34 -11.31 12.20 0.92
C TRP A 34 -12.50 11.94 -0.02
N GLU A 35 -12.45 12.47 -1.25
CA GLU A 35 -13.48 12.21 -2.27
C GLU A 35 -13.55 10.71 -2.63
N GLU A 36 -12.41 10.05 -2.84
CA GLU A 36 -12.36 8.61 -3.12
C GLU A 36 -12.88 7.78 -1.94
N MET A 37 -12.54 8.17 -0.71
CA MET A 37 -13.09 7.52 0.49
C MET A 37 -14.59 7.72 0.62
N LEU A 38 -15.11 8.91 0.32
CA LEU A 38 -16.55 9.17 0.31
C LEU A 38 -17.24 8.32 -0.74
N ARG A 39 -16.68 8.24 -1.96
CA ARG A 39 -17.18 7.36 -3.01
C ARG A 39 -17.32 5.95 -2.45
N TYR A 40 -16.24 5.40 -1.89
CA TYR A 40 -16.26 4.07 -1.28
C TYR A 40 -17.36 3.91 -0.23
N ILE A 41 -17.50 4.86 0.70
CA ILE A 41 -18.51 4.81 1.78
C ILE A 41 -19.96 4.78 1.24
N TYR A 42 -20.22 5.40 0.09
CA TYR A 42 -21.56 5.51 -0.49
C TYR A 42 -21.91 4.40 -1.48
N ASN A 43 -20.93 3.91 -2.25
CA ASN A 43 -21.20 2.98 -3.36
C ASN A 43 -20.25 1.77 -3.42
N ASP A 44 -19.37 1.58 -2.43
CA ASP A 44 -18.35 0.54 -2.38
C ASP A 44 -17.37 0.58 -3.59
N GLN A 45 -17.26 1.73 -4.28
CA GLN A 45 -16.35 1.96 -5.40
C GLN A 45 -15.30 3.02 -5.05
N MET A 46 -14.07 2.82 -5.52
CA MET A 46 -12.99 3.82 -5.44
C MET A 46 -11.97 3.56 -6.54
N ASN A 47 -11.27 4.61 -6.94
CA ASN A 47 -10.18 4.51 -7.90
C ASN A 47 -8.84 4.52 -7.16
N VAL A 48 -8.10 3.43 -7.30
CA VAL A 48 -6.74 3.30 -6.75
C VAL A 48 -5.76 3.30 -7.91
N ASP A 49 -4.74 4.14 -7.83
CA ASP A 49 -3.67 4.28 -8.83
C ASP A 49 -2.30 4.43 -8.16
N GLN A 50 -1.24 4.55 -8.98
CA GLN A 50 0.15 4.63 -8.52
C GLN A 50 0.48 5.90 -7.72
N VAL A 51 -0.35 6.94 -7.82
CA VAL A 51 -0.14 8.24 -7.16
C VAL A 51 -0.87 8.29 -5.83
N ASN A 52 -2.08 7.73 -5.75
CA ASN A 52 -2.99 7.92 -4.62
C ASN A 52 -3.00 6.77 -3.59
N TRP A 53 -2.51 5.57 -3.95
CA TRP A 53 -2.67 4.37 -3.13
C TRP A 53 -2.06 4.48 -1.73
N GLN A 54 -0.92 5.19 -1.58
CA GLN A 54 -0.26 5.36 -0.28
C GLN A 54 -1.10 6.21 0.67
N GLU A 55 -1.61 7.34 0.18
CA GLU A 55 -2.42 8.24 1.00
C GLU A 55 -3.79 7.60 1.31
N LEU A 56 -4.37 6.86 0.36
CA LEU A 56 -5.58 6.05 0.60
C LEU A 56 -5.35 4.97 1.65
N LEU A 57 -4.21 4.29 1.64
CA LEU A 57 -3.86 3.29 2.63
C LEU A 57 -3.82 3.89 4.03
N MET A 58 -3.05 4.97 4.19
CA MET A 58 -2.90 5.68 5.46
C MET A 58 -4.24 6.21 5.97
N ALA A 59 -5.06 6.77 5.09
CA ALA A 59 -6.38 7.26 5.42
C ALA A 59 -7.35 6.13 5.80
N GLY A 60 -7.34 5.02 5.06
CA GLY A 60 -8.14 3.83 5.35
C GLY A 60 -7.89 3.28 6.76
N PHE A 61 -6.61 3.20 7.16
CA PHE A 61 -6.25 2.85 8.54
C PHE A 61 -6.69 3.90 9.55
N LYS A 62 -6.39 5.18 9.29
CA LYS A 62 -6.70 6.28 10.21
C LYS A 62 -8.18 6.41 10.54
N TYR A 63 -9.03 6.38 9.52
CA TYR A 63 -10.48 6.48 9.66
C TYR A 63 -11.15 5.11 9.85
N ASN A 64 -10.36 4.05 10.07
CA ASN A 64 -10.83 2.69 10.35
C ASN A 64 -11.90 2.22 9.34
N ILE A 65 -11.53 2.25 8.06
CA ILE A 65 -12.36 1.77 6.95
C ILE A 65 -11.62 0.59 6.28
N PRO A 66 -11.78 -0.64 6.82
CA PRO A 66 -11.03 -1.81 6.34
C PRO A 66 -11.22 -2.07 4.85
N GLY A 67 -12.42 -1.80 4.32
CA GLY A 67 -12.70 -2.01 2.91
C GLY A 67 -11.89 -1.13 1.95
N VAL A 68 -11.46 0.07 2.39
CA VAL A 68 -10.51 0.92 1.63
C VAL A 68 -9.12 0.27 1.62
N VAL A 69 -8.68 -0.23 2.78
CA VAL A 69 -7.40 -0.96 2.92
C VAL A 69 -7.38 -2.20 2.03
N ASP A 70 -8.49 -2.95 1.98
CA ASP A 70 -8.64 -4.14 1.15
C ASP A 70 -8.56 -3.80 -0.34
N GLN A 71 -9.19 -2.71 -0.77
CA GLN A 71 -9.15 -2.30 -2.18
C GLN A 71 -7.77 -1.83 -2.60
N VAL A 72 -7.04 -1.13 -1.72
CA VAL A 72 -5.62 -0.80 -1.95
C VAL A 72 -4.76 -2.07 -1.99
N GLY A 73 -5.02 -3.04 -1.10
CA GLY A 73 -4.30 -4.30 -1.09
C GLY A 73 -4.49 -5.11 -2.38
N LYS A 74 -5.71 -5.17 -2.94
CA LYS A 74 -5.97 -5.77 -4.27
C LYS A 74 -5.16 -5.10 -5.37
N PHE A 75 -5.14 -3.77 -5.38
CA PHE A 75 -4.32 -3.01 -6.32
C PHE A 75 -2.83 -3.36 -6.18
N LEU A 76 -2.31 -3.46 -4.96
CA LEU A 76 -0.92 -3.87 -4.72
C LEU A 76 -0.62 -5.29 -5.21
N VAL A 77 -1.54 -6.24 -5.08
CA VAL A 77 -1.38 -7.60 -5.63
C VAL A 77 -1.24 -7.55 -7.15
N GLU A 78 -2.10 -6.79 -7.83
CA GLU A 78 -2.15 -6.69 -9.29
C GLU A 78 -0.91 -6.00 -9.86
N GLN A 79 -0.41 -4.97 -9.17
CA GLN A 79 0.72 -4.16 -9.63
C GLN A 79 2.09 -4.64 -9.12
N MET A 80 2.13 -5.71 -8.33
CA MET A 80 3.37 -6.20 -7.73
C MET A 80 4.34 -6.74 -8.79
N ASN A 81 5.57 -6.24 -8.74
CA ASN A 81 6.67 -6.63 -9.62
C ASN A 81 8.01 -6.57 -8.86
N TRP A 82 9.09 -6.96 -9.53
CA TRP A 82 10.42 -7.02 -8.90
C TRP A 82 10.99 -5.66 -8.50
N GLU A 83 10.50 -4.55 -9.07
CA GLU A 83 10.93 -3.20 -8.73
C GLU A 83 10.30 -2.69 -7.44
N ASN A 84 9.02 -3.04 -7.18
CA ASN A 84 8.25 -2.53 -6.03
C ASN A 84 7.99 -3.57 -4.92
N VAL A 85 8.40 -4.83 -5.11
CA VAL A 85 8.11 -5.91 -4.13
C VAL A 85 8.72 -5.65 -2.75
N VAL A 86 9.83 -4.90 -2.68
CA VAL A 86 10.48 -4.56 -1.40
C VAL A 86 9.63 -3.57 -0.61
N GLU A 87 9.01 -2.61 -1.29
CA GLU A 87 8.08 -1.64 -0.72
C GLU A 87 6.82 -2.36 -0.23
N VAL A 88 6.27 -3.29 -1.02
CA VAL A 88 5.12 -4.09 -0.58
C VAL A 88 5.48 -4.98 0.61
N TYR A 89 6.69 -5.55 0.64
CA TYR A 89 7.16 -6.29 1.81
C TYR A 89 7.20 -5.42 3.07
N LYS A 90 7.65 -4.16 2.98
CA LYS A 90 7.63 -3.22 4.12
C LYS A 90 6.20 -2.94 4.59
N ILE A 91 5.24 -2.81 3.67
CA ILE A 91 3.82 -2.64 4.00
C ILE A 91 3.30 -3.83 4.78
N CYS A 92 3.62 -5.06 4.38
CA CYS A 92 3.22 -6.25 5.14
C CYS A 92 3.74 -6.25 6.58
N LEU A 93 4.94 -5.68 6.81
CA LEU A 93 5.53 -5.58 8.14
C LEU A 93 4.89 -4.47 8.98
N GLU A 94 4.51 -3.36 8.34
CA GLU A 94 3.91 -2.20 9.01
C GLU A 94 2.41 -2.40 9.28
N PHE A 95 1.73 -3.16 8.42
CA PHE A 95 0.29 -3.37 8.45
C PHE A 95 -0.04 -4.87 8.51
N PRO A 96 -0.15 -5.45 9.72
CA PRO A 96 -0.43 -6.89 9.89
C PRO A 96 -1.73 -7.37 9.24
N SER A 97 -2.72 -6.49 9.01
CA SER A 97 -3.96 -6.84 8.29
C SER A 97 -3.75 -7.09 6.79
N MET A 98 -2.55 -6.84 6.27
CA MET A 98 -2.18 -7.05 4.86
C MET A 98 -1.16 -8.19 4.69
N ASP A 99 -1.01 -9.05 5.69
CA ASP A 99 -0.09 -10.20 5.66
C ASP A 99 -0.33 -11.17 4.49
N TYR A 100 -1.56 -11.25 3.97
CA TYR A 100 -1.92 -12.04 2.79
C TYR A 100 -1.14 -11.65 1.52
N LEU A 101 -0.60 -10.43 1.45
CA LEU A 101 0.28 -10.00 0.36
C LEU A 101 1.62 -10.76 0.37
N LEU A 102 2.03 -11.31 1.51
CA LEU A 102 3.32 -11.98 1.67
C LEU A 102 3.47 -13.18 0.74
N ASP A 103 2.39 -13.89 0.40
CA ASP A 103 2.50 -15.03 -0.50
C ASP A 103 2.87 -14.61 -1.93
N LYS A 104 2.31 -13.47 -2.38
CA LYS A 104 2.71 -12.87 -3.66
C LYS A 104 4.14 -12.31 -3.58
N VAL A 105 4.51 -11.69 -2.46
CA VAL A 105 5.88 -11.21 -2.22
C VAL A 105 6.88 -12.37 -2.31
N LYS A 106 6.62 -13.50 -1.63
CA LYS A 106 7.47 -14.71 -1.69
C LYS A 106 7.62 -15.21 -3.13
N TYR A 107 6.53 -15.25 -3.89
CA TYR A 107 6.57 -15.67 -5.29
C TYR A 107 7.43 -14.73 -6.15
N VAL A 108 7.22 -13.42 -6.05
CA VAL A 108 7.95 -12.43 -6.84
C VAL A 108 9.42 -12.37 -6.44
N VAL A 109 9.72 -12.35 -5.14
CA VAL A 109 11.10 -12.37 -4.63
C VAL A 109 11.80 -13.66 -5.01
N GLY A 110 11.13 -14.81 -4.86
CA GLY A 110 11.73 -16.11 -5.18
C GLY A 110 12.09 -16.26 -6.64
N TYR A 111 11.20 -15.84 -7.54
CA TYR A 111 11.44 -15.89 -8.99
C TYR A 111 12.41 -14.81 -9.46
N TYR A 112 12.26 -13.56 -9.02
CA TYR A 112 13.05 -12.42 -9.50
C TYR A 112 14.20 -12.03 -8.57
N HIS A 113 14.63 -12.91 -7.67
CA HIS A 113 15.61 -12.60 -6.61
C HIS A 113 16.84 -11.82 -7.13
N PRO A 114 17.51 -12.22 -8.22
CA PRO A 114 18.70 -11.50 -8.70
C PRO A 114 18.43 -10.07 -9.16
N LEU A 115 17.19 -9.76 -9.58
CA LEU A 115 16.78 -8.40 -9.93
C LEU A 115 16.45 -7.60 -8.68
N VAL A 116 15.71 -8.20 -7.74
CA VAL A 116 15.29 -7.58 -6.49
C VAL A 116 16.50 -7.10 -5.68
N VAL A 117 17.55 -7.91 -5.55
CA VAL A 117 18.76 -7.52 -4.80
C VAL A 117 19.55 -6.36 -5.41
N GLN A 118 19.34 -6.08 -6.70
CA GLN A 118 19.99 -4.96 -7.38
C GLN A 118 19.27 -3.63 -7.14
N THR A 119 17.99 -3.66 -6.77
CA THR A 119 17.17 -2.48 -6.52
C THR A 119 17.74 -1.63 -5.38
N GLN A 120 17.54 -0.32 -5.46
CA GLN A 120 17.92 0.58 -4.35
C GLN A 120 17.09 0.30 -3.10
N ALA A 121 15.83 -0.10 -3.28
CA ALA A 121 14.90 -0.45 -2.21
C ALA A 121 15.45 -1.56 -1.31
N PHE A 122 15.98 -2.64 -1.93
CA PHE A 122 16.58 -3.76 -1.22
C PHE A 122 17.86 -3.35 -0.48
N LYS A 123 18.75 -2.61 -1.16
CA LYS A 123 20.04 -2.18 -0.59
C LYS A 123 19.89 -1.27 0.63
N LYS A 124 18.81 -0.48 0.69
CA LYS A 124 18.48 0.40 1.82
C LYS A 124 17.77 -0.31 2.97
N LEU A 125 17.41 -1.59 2.80
CA LEU A 125 16.69 -2.35 3.82
C LEU A 125 17.63 -2.77 4.96
N GLU A 126 17.11 -2.97 6.17
CA GLU A 126 17.89 -3.50 7.29
C GLU A 126 18.38 -4.93 6.99
N LYS A 127 19.55 -5.29 7.52
CA LYS A 127 20.20 -6.57 7.21
C LYS A 127 19.33 -7.78 7.55
N GLU A 128 18.65 -7.77 8.69
CA GLU A 128 17.71 -8.83 9.09
C GLU A 128 16.59 -9.04 8.07
N LYS A 129 16.01 -7.95 7.58
CA LYS A 129 14.95 -7.97 6.57
C LYS A 129 15.47 -8.40 5.20
N GLN A 130 16.71 -8.05 4.85
CA GLN A 130 17.37 -8.56 3.64
C GLN A 130 17.58 -10.08 3.74
N ASP A 131 18.01 -10.58 4.90
CA ASP A 131 18.26 -12.00 5.13
C ASP A 131 16.96 -12.82 4.93
N VAL A 132 15.84 -12.33 5.45
CA VAL A 132 14.51 -12.95 5.22
C VAL A 132 14.17 -13.03 3.73
N LEU A 133 14.35 -11.95 2.97
CA LEU A 133 14.10 -11.96 1.53
C LEU A 133 15.09 -12.85 0.76
N ASN A 134 16.34 -12.95 1.22
CA ASN A 134 17.34 -13.85 0.64
C ASN A 134 16.99 -15.33 0.83
N LEU A 135 16.37 -15.68 1.95
CA LEU A 135 15.89 -17.04 2.22
C LEU A 135 14.73 -17.46 1.31
N MET A 136 14.01 -16.50 0.71
CA MET A 136 12.89 -16.78 -0.22
C MET A 136 13.34 -17.15 -1.63
N LYS A 137 14.65 -17.11 -1.92
CA LYS A 137 15.21 -17.40 -3.25
C LYS A 137 14.89 -18.84 -3.68
N VAL A 138 14.37 -18.99 -4.91
CA VAL A 138 14.20 -20.31 -5.54
C VAL A 138 15.42 -20.62 -6.41
N PRO A 139 16.15 -21.73 -6.19
CA PRO A 139 17.27 -22.11 -7.04
C PRO A 139 16.77 -22.48 -8.46
N GLY A 140 17.41 -21.95 -9.49
CA GLY A 140 17.05 -22.25 -10.88
C GLY A 140 17.75 -21.34 -11.89
N ASN A 141 17.81 -21.80 -13.15
CA ASN A 141 18.20 -20.97 -14.29
C ASN A 141 16.93 -20.35 -14.88
N TRP A 142 16.60 -19.15 -14.42
CA TRP A 142 15.42 -18.41 -14.85
C TRP A 142 15.77 -17.48 -16.01
N ASP A 143 14.89 -17.40 -17.00
CA ASP A 143 14.98 -16.39 -18.05
C ASP A 143 14.36 -15.09 -17.55
N TYR A 144 15.21 -14.12 -17.24
CA TYR A 144 14.79 -12.84 -16.68
C TYR A 144 14.49 -11.84 -17.79
N PRO A 145 13.49 -10.95 -17.61
CA PRO A 145 13.30 -9.82 -18.51
C PRO A 145 14.62 -9.06 -18.65
N LYS A 146 15.02 -8.74 -19.89
CA LYS A 146 16.20 -7.91 -20.14
C LYS A 146 15.97 -6.56 -19.48
N VAL A 147 16.69 -6.29 -18.39
CA VAL A 147 16.66 -4.98 -17.73
C VAL A 147 17.24 -3.97 -18.71
N VAL A 148 16.37 -3.18 -19.35
CA VAL A 148 16.79 -2.02 -20.11
C VAL A 148 17.34 -1.03 -19.09
N LYS A 149 18.67 -0.95 -18.98
CA LYS A 149 19.31 0.16 -18.28
C LYS A 149 18.82 1.43 -18.96
N LYS A 150 17.97 2.22 -18.30
CA LYS A 150 17.73 3.60 -18.71
C LYS A 150 19.07 4.30 -18.57
N GLU A 151 19.82 4.35 -19.67
CA GLU A 151 21.03 5.15 -19.75
C GLU A 151 20.66 6.58 -19.35
N ASN A 152 21.49 7.14 -18.48
CA ASN A 152 21.30 8.44 -17.87
C ASN A 152 20.95 9.48 -18.94
N CYS A 153 19.71 9.99 -18.91
CA CYS A 153 19.41 11.29 -19.50
C CYS A 153 20.16 12.33 -18.66
N ASN A 154 21.45 12.50 -18.95
CA ASN A 154 22.15 13.74 -18.67
C ASN A 154 21.48 14.79 -19.54
N LEU A 155 20.55 15.55 -18.95
CA LEU A 155 20.15 16.82 -19.51
C LEU A 155 21.38 17.74 -19.43
N GLN A 156 22.02 17.94 -20.58
CA GLN A 156 22.92 19.08 -20.81
C GLN A 156 22.11 20.37 -20.90
#